data_AF-A0A6J4MK07-F1
#
_entry.id   AF-A0A6J4MK07-F1
#
_cell.length_a   1.000
_cell.length_b   1.000
_cell.length_c   1.000
_cell.angle_alpha   90.00
_cell.angle_beta   90.00
_cell.angle_gamma   90.00
#
_symmetry.space_group_name_H-M   'P 1'
#
loop_
_entity.id
_entity.type
_entity.pdbx_description
1 polymer ?
#
loop_
_entity_poly.entity_id
_entity_poly.type
_entity_poly.pdbx_seq_one_letter_code
_entity_poly.pdbx_strand_id
1 'polypeptide(L)'
;MDSVAPEPAGSHRGRQPLRVLGIFAHPDDETVCAGGTLAKYAHAGAEVRVVSLTKGGAGEIRDASVATRATLMEVREKELSAAGEELGLVETTCLDYPDQGLSEVDVRTLVDHMSALLEDLDPEVVITFGPDGFSGHPDHAAVGAAVTAACHQRRSRAPIRLFHCHRPQSRLLLRDRLAAWVVEMTTRFNGTKDFVHALSVFSRETTALGYAADFVKVEWFPSGTYLIEQGEIATTMYLILSGRAEIRREDDNGHLRVVDESRPGQFVGEEGIASSSPRNAHVVAVDDVTTLTFSASAPIAVQESEPNAESRTRALPSGDRIDARVDTCIDVSAFVGHKIRAVAAHRSQYPIDPSSFPQDVLQEMFGVEYFIQIAPEQELKTSLLDDE
;
A
#
# COMPACT_ATOMS: atom_id res chain seq x y z
N MET A 1 -55.88 -33.04 2.97
CA MET A 1 -54.83 -32.64 3.93
C MET A 1 -53.68 -33.59 3.66
N ASP A 2 -52.92 -33.31 2.61
CA ASP A 2 -51.75 -34.11 2.23
C ASP A 2 -50.51 -33.43 2.79
N SER A 3 -49.84 -34.14 3.69
CA SER A 3 -48.63 -33.69 4.36
C SER A 3 -47.46 -33.86 3.39
N VAL A 4 -46.91 -32.75 2.89
CA VAL A 4 -45.67 -32.74 2.12
C VAL A 4 -44.52 -32.93 3.11
N ALA A 5 -43.83 -34.08 3.02
CA ALA A 5 -42.58 -34.32 3.73
C ALA A 5 -41.50 -33.36 3.18
N PRO A 6 -40.59 -32.85 4.04
CA PRO A 6 -39.52 -31.98 3.57
C PRO A 6 -38.52 -32.80 2.75
N GLU A 7 -38.15 -32.29 1.57
CA GLU A 7 -37.07 -32.86 0.77
C GLU A 7 -35.76 -32.86 1.57
N PRO A 8 -34.93 -33.92 1.47
CA PRO A 8 -33.65 -33.96 2.17
C PRO A 8 -32.73 -32.89 1.59
N ALA A 9 -32.13 -32.09 2.48
CA ALA A 9 -31.09 -31.14 2.14
C ALA A 9 -30.04 -31.78 1.24
N GLY A 10 -29.86 -31.21 0.04
CA GLY A 10 -28.89 -31.67 -0.94
C GLY A 10 -27.52 -31.80 -0.31
N SER A 11 -26.92 -32.99 -0.44
CA SER A 11 -25.56 -33.26 -0.02
C SER A 11 -24.60 -32.32 -0.76
N HIS A 12 -24.01 -31.34 -0.07
CA HIS A 12 -22.81 -30.66 -0.55
C HIS A 12 -21.69 -31.68 -0.65
N ARG A 13 -21.53 -32.31 -1.83
CA ARG A 13 -20.30 -33.05 -2.15
C ARG A 13 -19.14 -32.09 -1.97
N GLY A 14 -18.25 -32.41 -1.04
CA GLY A 14 -17.12 -31.58 -0.62
C GLY A 14 -16.27 -31.14 -1.81
N ARG A 15 -16.43 -29.88 -2.22
CA ARG A 15 -15.46 -29.23 -3.09
C ARG A 15 -14.20 -29.02 -2.25
N GLN A 16 -13.05 -29.47 -2.75
CA GLN A 16 -11.79 -29.18 -2.08
C GLN A 16 -11.62 -27.65 -1.96
N PRO A 17 -10.92 -27.17 -0.91
CA PRO A 17 -10.61 -25.76 -0.75
C PRO A 17 -9.95 -25.20 -2.01
N LEU A 18 -10.32 -23.98 -2.41
CA LEU A 18 -9.66 -23.29 -3.51
C LEU A 18 -8.20 -23.07 -3.14
N ARG A 19 -7.25 -23.44 -4.00
CA ARG A 19 -5.81 -23.23 -3.75
C ARG A 19 -5.31 -21.95 -4.40
N VAL A 20 -4.85 -21.01 -3.58
CA VAL A 20 -4.31 -19.70 -4.00
C VAL A 20 -2.83 -19.64 -3.63
N LEU A 21 -1.99 -19.24 -4.58
CA LEU A 21 -0.56 -19.08 -4.38
C LEU A 21 -0.11 -17.66 -4.72
N GLY A 22 0.43 -16.95 -3.73
CA GLY A 22 1.18 -15.70 -3.95
C GLY A 22 2.66 -16.00 -4.18
N ILE A 23 3.27 -15.44 -5.22
CA ILE A 23 4.71 -15.57 -5.48
C ILE A 23 5.31 -14.17 -5.63
N PHE A 24 6.21 -13.80 -4.72
CA PHE A 24 6.78 -12.47 -4.58
C PHE A 24 8.31 -12.50 -4.42
N ALA A 25 8.96 -11.34 -4.45
CA ALA A 25 10.42 -11.23 -4.46
C ALA A 25 10.98 -11.25 -3.03
N HIS A 26 10.40 -10.45 -2.14
CA HIS A 26 10.90 -10.21 -0.79
C HIS A 26 9.81 -10.45 0.27
N PRO A 27 10.18 -10.76 1.52
CA PRO A 27 9.23 -10.77 2.63
C PRO A 27 8.66 -9.37 2.86
N ASP A 28 7.34 -9.18 2.76
CA ASP A 28 6.52 -7.95 2.86
C ASP A 28 5.70 -7.65 1.61
N ASP A 29 6.23 -7.99 0.43
CA ASP A 29 5.59 -7.80 -0.86
C ASP A 29 4.18 -8.40 -0.91
N GLU A 30 3.97 -9.56 -0.29
CA GLU A 30 2.67 -10.24 -0.28
C GLU A 30 1.61 -9.40 0.42
N THR A 31 1.99 -8.79 1.53
CA THR A 31 1.10 -7.99 2.36
C THR A 31 0.84 -6.66 1.68
N VAL A 32 1.89 -6.03 1.16
CA VAL A 32 1.83 -4.75 0.46
C VAL A 32 0.95 -4.86 -0.79
N CYS A 33 1.24 -5.83 -1.66
CA CYS A 33 0.62 -5.95 -2.98
C CYS A 33 -0.80 -6.52 -2.91
N ALA A 34 -1.02 -7.53 -2.06
CA ALA A 34 -2.25 -8.33 -2.10
C ALA A 34 -2.77 -8.77 -0.71
N GLY A 35 -2.26 -8.22 0.39
CA GLY A 35 -2.55 -8.71 1.75
C GLY A 35 -4.05 -8.74 2.06
N GLY A 36 -4.81 -7.74 1.62
CA GLY A 36 -6.26 -7.70 1.83
C GLY A 36 -6.98 -8.82 1.06
N THR A 37 -6.56 -9.07 -0.18
CA THR A 37 -7.11 -10.11 -1.06
C THR A 37 -6.75 -11.50 -0.55
N LEU A 38 -5.50 -11.72 -0.14
CA LEU A 38 -5.04 -12.97 0.46
C LEU A 38 -5.85 -13.29 1.72
N ALA A 39 -5.99 -12.32 2.63
CA ALA A 39 -6.79 -12.49 3.83
C ALA A 39 -8.27 -12.78 3.51
N LYS A 40 -8.86 -12.04 2.57
CA LYS A 40 -10.25 -12.24 2.14
C LYS A 40 -10.50 -13.68 1.69
N TYR A 41 -9.64 -14.24 0.86
CA TYR A 41 -9.83 -15.60 0.36
C TYR A 41 -9.51 -16.66 1.41
N ALA A 42 -8.49 -16.46 2.25
CA ALA A 42 -8.20 -17.34 3.37
C ALA A 42 -9.41 -17.49 4.31
N HIS A 43 -10.01 -16.37 4.71
CA HIS A 43 -11.19 -16.35 5.58
C HIS A 43 -12.47 -16.85 4.88
N ALA A 44 -12.48 -16.89 3.54
CA ALA A 44 -13.52 -17.56 2.76
C ALA A 44 -13.31 -19.08 2.64
N GLY A 45 -12.25 -19.63 3.26
CA GLY A 45 -11.95 -21.07 3.28
C GLY A 45 -11.04 -21.55 2.15
N ALA A 46 -10.36 -20.64 1.43
CA ALA A 46 -9.31 -21.02 0.49
C ALA A 46 -8.03 -21.43 1.22
N GLU A 47 -7.30 -22.40 0.66
CA GLU A 47 -5.92 -22.68 1.06
C GLU A 47 -4.99 -21.68 0.38
N VAL A 48 -4.57 -20.66 1.12
CA VAL A 48 -3.71 -19.58 0.61
C VAL A 48 -2.28 -19.78 1.09
N ARG A 49 -1.34 -19.89 0.14
CA ARG A 49 0.11 -20.00 0.40
C ARG A 49 0.85 -18.82 -0.19
N VAL A 50 1.97 -18.45 0.40
CA VAL A 50 2.88 -17.42 -0.13
C VAL A 50 4.30 -17.95 -0.23
N VAL A 51 4.96 -17.68 -1.35
CA VAL A 51 6.39 -17.92 -1.55
C VAL A 51 7.08 -16.59 -1.83
N SER A 52 8.10 -16.27 -1.04
CA SER A 52 9.06 -15.20 -1.32
C SER A 52 10.33 -15.81 -1.90
N LEU A 53 10.84 -15.26 -3.01
CA LEU A 53 12.03 -15.82 -3.65
C LEU A 53 13.32 -15.54 -2.87
N THR A 54 13.32 -14.53 -1.99
CA THR A 54 14.49 -14.17 -1.20
C THR A 54 14.14 -14.09 0.28
N LYS A 55 15.17 -13.83 1.10
CA LYS A 55 15.02 -13.56 2.54
C LYS A 55 15.16 -12.08 2.90
N GLY A 56 15.18 -11.19 1.90
CA GLY A 56 15.28 -9.74 2.13
C GLY A 56 16.58 -9.30 2.83
N GLY A 57 17.68 -10.04 2.64
CA GLY A 57 18.91 -9.85 3.39
C GLY A 57 19.71 -8.58 3.05
N ALA A 58 19.39 -7.89 1.95
CA ALA A 58 20.01 -6.65 1.50
C ALA A 58 19.21 -5.40 1.91
N GLY A 59 17.95 -5.57 2.34
CA GLY A 59 17.08 -4.49 2.78
C GLY A 59 17.60 -3.65 3.97
N GLU A 60 16.99 -2.49 4.18
CA GLU A 60 17.24 -1.64 5.35
C GLU A 60 16.64 -2.25 6.63
N ILE A 61 17.24 -1.91 7.78
CA ILE A 61 16.71 -2.26 9.11
C ILE A 61 16.19 -0.99 9.75
N ARG A 62 14.87 -0.87 9.87
CA ARG A 62 14.21 0.32 10.44
C ARG A 62 14.03 0.24 11.96
N ASP A 63 14.01 -0.97 12.51
CA ASP A 63 14.03 -1.20 13.95
C ASP A 63 15.29 -1.97 14.34
N ALA A 64 16.27 -1.26 14.88
CA ALA A 64 17.54 -1.85 15.32
C ALA A 64 17.38 -2.78 16.53
N SER A 65 16.22 -2.79 17.20
CA SER A 65 15.96 -3.69 18.33
C SER A 65 15.61 -5.11 17.90
N VAL A 66 15.19 -5.32 16.65
CA VAL A 66 14.72 -6.64 16.18
C VAL A 66 15.72 -7.38 15.30
N ALA A 67 16.63 -6.67 14.61
CA ALA A 67 17.55 -7.31 13.67
C ALA A 67 18.92 -6.62 13.59
N THR A 68 19.91 -7.40 13.15
CA THR A 68 21.23 -6.92 12.70
C THR A 68 21.45 -7.41 11.27
N ARG A 69 22.45 -6.89 10.55
CA ARG A 69 22.76 -7.38 9.19
C ARG A 69 23.01 -8.90 9.14
N ALA A 70 23.58 -9.47 10.20
CA ALA A 70 23.84 -10.91 10.28
C ALA A 70 22.58 -11.75 10.54
N THR A 71 21.58 -11.19 11.23
CA THR A 71 20.35 -11.91 11.61
C THR A 71 19.15 -11.57 10.73
N LEU A 72 19.28 -10.58 9.83
CA LEU A 72 18.15 -10.00 9.08
C LEU A 72 17.34 -11.03 8.29
N MET A 73 18.02 -11.95 7.59
CA MET A 73 17.34 -12.98 6.79
C MET A 73 16.47 -13.88 7.66
N GLU A 74 17.01 -14.39 8.77
CA GLU A 74 16.26 -15.23 9.71
C GLU A 74 15.09 -14.47 10.36
N VAL A 75 15.29 -13.18 10.67
CA VAL A 75 14.23 -12.32 11.20
C VAL A 75 13.12 -12.16 10.17
N ARG A 76 13.43 -11.81 8.92
CA ARG A 76 12.42 -11.58 7.87
C ARG A 76 11.65 -12.84 7.48
N GLU A 77 12.27 -14.02 7.56
CA GLU A 77 11.55 -15.30 7.43
C GLU A 77 10.48 -15.46 8.53
N LYS A 78 10.81 -15.13 9.78
CA LYS A 78 9.87 -15.19 10.90
C LYS A 78 8.80 -14.10 10.79
N GLU A 79 9.16 -12.92 10.31
CA GLU A 79 8.23 -11.81 10.06
C GLU A 79 7.22 -12.19 8.99
N LEU A 80 7.65 -12.83 7.88
CA LEU A 80 6.73 -13.35 6.86
C LEU A 80 5.78 -14.39 7.43
N SER A 81 6.26 -15.31 8.27
CA SER A 81 5.42 -16.30 8.94
C SER A 81 4.37 -15.64 9.84
N ALA A 82 4.78 -14.65 10.64
CA ALA A 82 3.85 -13.91 11.51
C ALA A 82 2.83 -13.09 10.71
N ALA A 83 3.26 -12.47 9.61
CA ALA A 83 2.35 -11.82 8.67
C ALA A 83 1.35 -12.81 8.06
N GLY A 84 1.82 -14.00 7.69
CA GLY A 84 0.98 -15.08 7.19
C GLY A 84 -0.09 -15.52 8.19
N GLU A 85 0.25 -15.63 9.48
CA GLU A 85 -0.71 -15.93 10.55
C GLU A 85 -1.79 -14.84 10.67
N GLU A 86 -1.41 -13.56 10.62
CA GLU A 86 -2.36 -12.43 10.66
C GLU A 86 -3.32 -12.41 9.47
N LEU A 87 -2.85 -12.81 8.28
CA LEU A 87 -3.66 -12.91 7.08
C LEU A 87 -4.49 -14.21 7.01
N GLY A 88 -4.18 -15.22 7.84
CA GLY A 88 -4.84 -16.53 7.82
C GLY A 88 -4.31 -17.49 6.75
N LEU A 89 -3.06 -17.30 6.31
CA LEU A 89 -2.41 -18.16 5.32
C LEU A 89 -2.11 -19.55 5.91
N VAL A 90 -2.12 -20.59 5.07
CA VAL A 90 -1.79 -21.95 5.51
C VAL A 90 -0.29 -22.20 5.58
N GLU A 91 0.49 -21.50 4.75
CA GLU A 91 1.95 -21.62 4.72
C GLU A 91 2.59 -20.38 4.07
N THR A 92 3.76 -20.01 4.57
CA THR A 92 4.66 -19.04 3.95
C THR A 92 6.07 -19.61 3.87
N THR A 93 6.75 -19.41 2.74
CA THR A 93 8.11 -19.92 2.51
C THR A 93 9.00 -18.86 1.89
N CYS A 94 10.25 -18.78 2.36
CA CYS A 94 11.30 -18.02 1.67
C CYS A 94 12.26 -18.97 0.96
N LEU A 95 12.68 -18.61 -0.25
CA LEU A 95 13.75 -19.29 -0.97
C LEU A 95 15.09 -18.57 -0.74
N ASP A 96 16.19 -19.24 -1.10
CA ASP A 96 17.55 -18.75 -0.85
C ASP A 96 18.17 -17.98 -2.05
N TYR A 97 17.36 -17.30 -2.87
CA TYR A 97 17.91 -16.45 -3.93
C TYR A 97 18.48 -15.13 -3.37
N PRO A 98 19.46 -14.51 -4.06
CA PRO A 98 20.04 -13.25 -3.63
C PRO A 98 19.03 -12.09 -3.75
N ASP A 99 18.81 -11.39 -2.64
CA ASP A 99 18.11 -10.10 -2.60
C ASP A 99 18.90 -9.02 -3.36
N GLN A 100 18.22 -8.22 -4.19
CA GLN A 100 18.77 -7.29 -5.19
C GLN A 100 19.58 -7.95 -6.31
N GLY A 101 19.46 -9.27 -6.46
CA GLY A 101 20.19 -10.05 -7.45
C GLY A 101 19.31 -10.96 -8.30
N LEU A 102 17.99 -10.95 -8.15
CA LEU A 102 17.09 -11.83 -8.90
C LEU A 102 17.11 -11.51 -10.40
N SER A 103 17.30 -10.24 -10.77
CA SER A 103 17.46 -9.85 -12.19
C SER A 103 18.72 -10.44 -12.84
N GLU A 104 19.72 -10.81 -12.04
CA GLU A 104 20.98 -11.36 -12.52
C GLU A 104 20.98 -12.91 -12.55
N VAL A 105 19.96 -13.53 -11.95
CA VAL A 105 19.78 -14.99 -12.04
C VAL A 105 19.35 -15.35 -13.46
N ASP A 106 19.91 -16.43 -13.99
CA ASP A 106 19.51 -16.94 -15.30
C ASP A 106 17.99 -17.20 -15.34
N VAL A 107 17.32 -16.59 -16.31
CA VAL A 107 15.86 -16.61 -16.43
C VAL A 107 15.31 -18.04 -16.52
N ARG A 108 16.03 -18.97 -17.15
CA ARG A 108 15.57 -20.37 -17.25
C ARG A 108 15.58 -21.03 -15.88
N THR A 109 16.60 -20.76 -15.08
CA THR A 109 16.68 -21.25 -13.68
C THR A 109 15.48 -20.79 -12.85
N LEU A 110 15.09 -19.51 -12.97
CA LEU A 110 13.90 -19.01 -12.27
C LEU A 110 12.62 -19.68 -12.81
N VAL A 111 12.45 -19.76 -14.13
CA VAL A 111 11.26 -20.37 -14.76
C VAL A 111 11.11 -21.85 -14.42
N ASP A 112 12.21 -22.62 -14.42
CA ASP A 112 12.20 -24.04 -14.09
C ASP A 112 11.81 -24.25 -12.62
N HIS A 113 12.32 -23.43 -11.71
CA HIS A 113 11.95 -23.49 -10.30
C HIS A 113 10.49 -23.08 -10.08
N MET A 114 10.01 -22.02 -10.74
CA MET A 114 8.60 -21.63 -10.65
C MET A 114 7.69 -22.73 -11.21
N SER A 115 8.10 -23.40 -12.29
CA SER A 115 7.35 -24.53 -12.86
C SER A 115 7.25 -25.69 -11.87
N ALA A 116 8.34 -26.05 -11.19
CA ALA A 116 8.33 -27.06 -10.14
C ALA A 116 7.38 -26.69 -8.98
N LEU A 117 7.42 -25.43 -8.51
CA LEU A 117 6.48 -24.97 -7.47
C LEU A 117 5.01 -25.08 -7.90
N LEU A 118 4.69 -24.73 -9.15
CA LEU A 118 3.33 -24.84 -9.69
C LEU A 118 2.88 -26.29 -9.90
N GLU A 119 3.81 -27.23 -10.10
CA GLU A 119 3.54 -28.66 -10.15
C GLU A 119 3.30 -29.23 -8.75
N ASP A 120 4.14 -28.88 -7.78
CA ASP A 120 4.09 -29.38 -6.40
C ASP A 120 2.88 -28.86 -5.63
N LEU A 121 2.56 -27.57 -5.76
CA LEU A 121 1.48 -26.92 -5.01
C LEU A 121 0.12 -26.96 -5.72
N ASP A 122 0.11 -27.33 -7.01
CA ASP A 122 -1.07 -27.42 -7.88
C ASP A 122 -2.10 -26.27 -7.70
N PRO A 123 -1.69 -24.98 -7.75
CA PRO A 123 -2.61 -23.89 -7.47
C PRO A 123 -3.65 -23.70 -8.58
N GLU A 124 -4.83 -23.20 -8.20
CA GLU A 124 -5.88 -22.77 -9.13
C GLU A 124 -5.79 -21.28 -9.43
N VAL A 125 -5.24 -20.49 -8.50
CA VAL A 125 -5.04 -19.05 -8.62
C VAL A 125 -3.60 -18.72 -8.26
N VAL A 126 -2.93 -17.92 -9.09
CA VAL A 126 -1.59 -17.40 -8.83
C VAL A 126 -1.63 -15.88 -8.84
N ILE A 127 -1.01 -15.26 -7.85
CA ILE A 127 -0.87 -13.80 -7.73
C ILE A 127 0.63 -13.46 -7.71
N THR A 128 1.06 -12.53 -8.56
CA THR A 128 2.46 -12.08 -8.64
C THR A 128 2.54 -10.66 -9.23
N PHE A 129 3.74 -10.18 -9.58
CA PHE A 129 3.96 -8.86 -10.18
C PHE A 129 3.64 -8.79 -11.67
N GLY A 130 3.26 -7.58 -12.12
CA GLY A 130 3.24 -7.23 -13.53
C GLY A 130 4.62 -6.90 -14.10
N PRO A 131 4.72 -6.59 -15.41
CA PRO A 131 5.97 -6.20 -16.07
C PRO A 131 6.62 -4.92 -15.50
N ASP A 132 5.83 -4.07 -14.85
CA ASP A 132 6.25 -2.89 -14.12
C ASP A 132 6.85 -3.23 -12.73
N GLY A 133 6.82 -4.50 -12.34
CA GLY A 133 7.32 -4.97 -11.04
C GLY A 133 6.53 -4.43 -9.85
N PHE A 134 5.35 -3.85 -10.07
CA PHE A 134 4.59 -3.07 -9.07
C PHE A 134 5.35 -1.81 -8.61
N SER A 135 6.53 -1.89 -8.00
CA SER A 135 7.34 -0.75 -7.52
C SER A 135 8.39 -0.23 -8.52
N GLY A 136 8.58 -0.91 -9.66
CA GLY A 136 9.71 -0.67 -10.57
C GLY A 136 11.01 -1.37 -10.16
N HIS A 137 11.01 -2.15 -9.07
CA HIS A 137 12.20 -2.88 -8.61
C HIS A 137 12.57 -4.02 -9.60
N PRO A 138 13.85 -4.16 -10.00
CA PRO A 138 14.29 -5.19 -10.95
C PRO A 138 13.94 -6.63 -10.53
N ASP A 139 14.12 -6.97 -9.25
CA ASP A 139 13.75 -8.29 -8.73
C ASP A 139 12.26 -8.60 -8.96
N HIS A 140 11.37 -7.62 -8.74
CA HIS A 140 9.93 -7.83 -8.89
C HIS A 140 9.56 -8.13 -10.34
N ALA A 141 10.15 -7.38 -11.28
CA ALA A 141 9.98 -7.61 -12.71
C ALA A 141 10.51 -9.00 -13.12
N ALA A 142 11.66 -9.43 -12.58
CA ALA A 142 12.22 -10.76 -12.82
C ALA A 142 11.31 -11.89 -12.29
N VAL A 143 10.79 -11.76 -11.07
CA VAL A 143 9.83 -12.71 -10.48
C VAL A 143 8.55 -12.76 -11.32
N GLY A 144 7.94 -11.61 -11.61
CA GLY A 144 6.71 -11.53 -12.41
C GLY A 144 6.87 -12.18 -13.78
N ALA A 145 7.99 -11.94 -14.46
CA ALA A 145 8.29 -12.56 -15.76
C ALA A 145 8.46 -14.08 -15.64
N ALA A 146 9.20 -14.57 -14.64
CA ALA A 146 9.44 -16.01 -14.44
C ALA A 146 8.16 -16.77 -14.10
N VAL A 147 7.34 -16.24 -13.18
CA VAL A 147 6.05 -16.84 -12.79
C VAL A 147 5.08 -16.88 -13.96
N THR A 148 5.02 -15.79 -14.75
CA THR A 148 4.17 -15.71 -15.94
C THR A 148 4.57 -16.77 -16.97
N ALA A 149 5.86 -16.87 -17.27
CA ALA A 149 6.37 -17.88 -18.19
C ALA A 149 6.08 -19.31 -17.71
N ALA A 150 6.26 -19.60 -16.41
CA ALA A 150 5.96 -20.90 -15.83
C ALA A 150 4.45 -21.25 -15.91
N CYS A 151 3.57 -20.28 -15.64
CA CYS A 151 2.12 -20.47 -15.78
C CYS A 151 1.71 -20.82 -17.22
N HIS A 152 2.29 -20.14 -18.22
CA HIS A 152 2.02 -20.44 -19.64
C HIS A 152 2.61 -21.78 -20.11
N GLN A 153 3.73 -22.22 -19.52
CA GLN A 153 4.35 -23.51 -19.85
C GLN A 153 3.64 -24.71 -19.20
N ARG A 154 2.85 -24.45 -18.15
CA ARG A 154 2.15 -25.49 -17.40
C ARG A 154 1.18 -26.25 -18.30
N ARG A 155 1.40 -27.57 -18.42
CA ARG A 155 0.59 -28.48 -19.26
C ARG A 155 -0.59 -29.13 -18.52
N SER A 156 -0.97 -28.59 -17.36
CA SER A 156 -2.03 -29.16 -16.51
C SER A 156 -3.39 -29.20 -17.21
N ARG A 157 -4.25 -30.14 -16.80
CA ARG A 157 -5.62 -30.29 -17.31
C ARG A 157 -6.56 -29.18 -16.82
N ALA A 158 -6.27 -28.54 -15.69
CA ALA A 158 -7.04 -27.43 -15.16
C ALA A 158 -6.30 -26.10 -15.41
N PRO A 159 -6.95 -25.08 -15.99
CA PRO A 159 -6.32 -23.80 -16.26
C PRO A 159 -6.02 -23.04 -14.96
N ILE A 160 -4.81 -22.48 -14.85
CA ILE A 160 -4.47 -21.52 -13.80
C ILE A 160 -5.13 -20.19 -14.11
N ARG A 161 -5.65 -19.53 -13.07
CA ARG A 161 -5.95 -18.10 -13.12
C ARG A 161 -4.77 -17.29 -12.61
N LEU A 162 -4.08 -16.57 -13.48
CA LEU A 162 -2.93 -15.75 -13.14
C LEU A 162 -3.34 -14.29 -13.06
N PHE A 163 -3.02 -13.65 -11.95
CA PHE A 163 -3.27 -12.23 -11.69
C PHE A 163 -1.96 -11.50 -11.42
N HIS A 164 -1.74 -10.41 -12.15
CA HIS A 164 -0.69 -9.45 -11.84
C HIS A 164 -1.23 -8.37 -10.92
N CYS A 165 -0.56 -8.14 -9.80
CA CYS A 165 -0.85 -7.03 -8.91
C CYS A 165 -0.65 -5.73 -9.68
N HIS A 166 -1.63 -4.84 -9.58
CA HIS A 166 -1.54 -3.52 -10.19
C HIS A 166 -1.91 -2.44 -9.19
N ARG A 167 -1.38 -1.25 -9.43
CA ARG A 167 -1.57 -0.11 -8.55
C ARG A 167 -2.23 1.04 -9.30
N PRO A 168 -3.33 1.61 -8.81
CA PRO A 168 -3.87 2.84 -9.39
C PRO A 168 -2.90 4.00 -9.13
N GLN A 169 -2.84 4.94 -10.06
CA GLN A 169 -2.28 6.26 -9.82
C GLN A 169 -3.34 7.10 -9.11
N SER A 170 -3.19 7.24 -7.79
CA SER A 170 -4.10 8.07 -7.00
C SER A 170 -4.00 9.53 -7.45
N ARG A 171 -5.14 10.20 -7.64
CA ARG A 171 -5.18 11.66 -7.83
C ARG A 171 -5.47 12.41 -6.54
N LEU A 172 -5.99 11.72 -5.52
CA LEU A 172 -6.21 12.30 -4.21
C LEU A 172 -4.90 12.28 -3.43
N LEU A 173 -4.51 13.46 -2.96
CA LEU A 173 -3.32 13.63 -2.15
C LEU A 173 -3.60 13.08 -0.74
N LEU A 174 -2.65 12.35 -0.16
CA LEU A 174 -2.64 11.98 1.26
C LEU A 174 -2.84 13.22 2.13
N ARG A 175 -2.27 14.37 1.74
CA ARG A 175 -2.51 15.69 2.31
C ARG A 175 -4.00 16.02 2.41
N ASP A 176 -4.76 15.83 1.34
CA ASP A 176 -6.17 16.19 1.28
C ASP A 176 -7.01 15.27 2.17
N ARG A 177 -6.68 13.98 2.19
CA ARG A 177 -7.31 12.99 3.10
C ARG A 177 -7.03 13.29 4.56
N LEU A 178 -5.76 13.54 4.91
CA LEU A 178 -5.37 13.91 6.26
C LEU A 178 -6.00 15.23 6.69
N ALA A 179 -6.07 16.22 5.80
CA ALA A 179 -6.69 17.51 6.09
C ALA A 179 -8.18 17.35 6.40
N ALA A 180 -8.93 16.65 5.55
CA ALA A 180 -10.35 16.37 5.78
C ALA A 180 -10.55 15.64 7.11
N TRP A 181 -9.78 14.59 7.35
CA TRP A 181 -9.86 13.82 8.58
C TRP A 181 -9.57 14.64 9.84
N VAL A 182 -8.49 15.45 9.86
CA VAL A 182 -8.11 16.24 11.03
C VAL A 182 -9.18 17.29 11.36
N VAL A 183 -9.82 17.90 10.35
CA VAL A 183 -10.87 18.91 10.54
C VAL A 183 -12.18 18.29 11.05
N GLU A 184 -12.47 17.04 10.71
CA GLU A 184 -13.64 16.32 11.22
C GLU A 184 -13.51 15.89 12.69
N MET A 185 -12.31 15.93 13.27
CA MET A 185 -12.09 15.55 14.66
C MET A 185 -12.77 16.52 15.63
N THR A 186 -13.49 15.98 16.62
CA THR A 186 -14.10 16.77 17.70
C THR A 186 -13.11 17.25 18.74
N THR A 187 -11.92 16.63 18.79
CA THR A 187 -10.81 16.98 19.67
C THR A 187 -9.55 17.18 18.85
N ARG A 188 -8.69 18.11 19.26
CA ARG A 188 -7.43 18.37 18.57
C ARG A 188 -6.57 17.12 18.46
N PHE A 189 -6.13 16.81 17.24
CA PHE A 189 -5.20 15.72 16.99
C PHE A 189 -3.89 15.91 17.75
N ASN A 190 -3.38 14.84 18.34
CA ASN A 190 -2.08 14.81 19.00
C ASN A 190 -1.41 13.45 18.76
N GLY A 191 -0.65 13.36 17.68
CA GLY A 191 0.04 12.15 17.25
C GLY A 191 1.15 11.74 18.22
N THR A 192 1.23 10.44 18.49
CA THR A 192 2.36 9.85 19.24
C THR A 192 3.63 9.88 18.39
N LYS A 193 4.79 9.67 19.02
CA LYS A 193 6.05 9.50 18.28
C LYS A 193 5.98 8.33 17.29
N ASP A 194 5.28 7.27 17.67
CA ASP A 194 5.08 6.08 16.83
C ASP A 194 4.20 6.41 15.63
N PHE A 195 3.14 7.21 15.81
CA PHE A 195 2.34 7.72 14.69
C PHE A 195 3.18 8.57 13.72
N VAL A 196 3.98 9.50 14.26
CA VAL A 196 4.85 10.37 13.45
C VAL A 196 5.86 9.54 12.66
N HIS A 197 6.48 8.55 13.31
CA HIS A 197 7.42 7.64 12.67
C HIS A 197 6.73 6.78 11.60
N ALA A 198 5.58 6.21 11.92
CA ALA A 198 4.77 5.43 10.99
C ALA A 198 4.37 6.28 9.78
N LEU A 199 3.91 7.51 9.96
CA LEU A 199 3.56 8.41 8.88
C LEU A 199 4.78 8.82 8.04
N SER A 200 5.97 8.95 8.63
CA SER A 200 7.21 9.19 7.88
C SER A 200 7.68 7.97 7.09
N VAL A 201 7.53 6.76 7.64
CA VAL A 201 7.80 5.50 6.94
C VAL A 201 6.80 5.34 5.81
N PHE A 202 5.51 5.45 6.11
CA PHE A 202 4.44 5.46 5.12
C PHE A 202 4.63 6.56 4.10
N SER A 203 5.13 7.76 4.41
CA SER A 203 5.27 8.80 3.40
C SER A 203 6.35 8.47 2.37
N ARG A 204 7.51 7.95 2.83
CA ARG A 204 8.60 7.49 1.95
C ARG A 204 8.15 6.30 1.11
N GLU A 205 7.44 5.38 1.74
CA GLU A 205 6.86 4.23 1.07
C GLU A 205 5.65 4.61 0.22
N THR A 206 4.86 5.64 0.49
CA THR A 206 3.68 6.01 -0.31
C THR A 206 4.05 6.54 -1.68
N THR A 207 5.26 7.07 -1.84
CA THR A 207 5.85 7.34 -3.15
C THR A 207 6.23 6.04 -3.86
N ALA A 208 6.80 5.05 -3.15
CA ALA A 208 7.10 3.71 -3.67
C ALA A 208 5.86 2.79 -3.87
N LEU A 209 4.81 3.05 -3.10
CA LEU A 209 3.50 2.42 -3.03
C LEU A 209 2.46 3.24 -3.80
N GLY A 210 2.86 4.27 -4.56
CA GLY A 210 2.05 5.06 -5.50
C GLY A 210 0.75 5.68 -4.98
N TYR A 211 0.57 5.79 -3.66
CA TYR A 211 -0.67 6.31 -3.06
C TYR A 211 -0.69 7.83 -2.89
N ALA A 212 0.46 8.51 -2.99
CA ALA A 212 0.50 9.96 -2.85
C ALA A 212 1.34 10.59 -3.96
N ALA A 213 0.70 11.48 -4.74
CA ALA A 213 1.42 12.53 -5.47
C ALA A 213 1.93 13.64 -4.54
N ASP A 214 1.77 13.47 -3.22
CA ASP A 214 2.31 14.41 -2.24
C ASP A 214 3.81 14.37 -2.19
N PHE A 215 4.36 15.57 -2.04
CA PHE A 215 5.74 15.77 -1.70
C PHE A 215 5.80 15.92 -0.19
N VAL A 216 6.28 14.85 0.45
CA VAL A 216 6.48 14.83 1.90
C VAL A 216 7.96 15.03 2.20
N LYS A 217 8.30 16.11 2.91
CA LYS A 217 9.69 16.42 3.29
C LYS A 217 9.79 16.86 4.73
N VAL A 218 10.96 16.63 5.31
CA VAL A 218 11.32 17.22 6.60
C VAL A 218 11.85 18.62 6.37
N GLU A 219 11.25 19.62 7.03
CA GLU A 219 11.69 21.01 6.96
C GLU A 219 12.02 21.55 8.34
N TRP A 220 12.94 22.50 8.39
CA TRP A 220 13.36 23.18 9.61
C TRP A 220 13.16 24.68 9.47
N PHE A 221 12.51 25.28 10.47
CA PHE A 221 12.16 26.68 10.55
C PHE A 221 12.78 27.28 11.81
N PRO A 222 13.67 28.29 11.69
CA PRO A 222 14.22 28.95 12.86
C PRO A 222 13.15 29.80 13.58
N SER A 223 13.32 29.98 14.88
CA SER A 223 12.47 30.85 15.70
C SER A 223 12.22 32.21 15.04
N GLY A 224 10.96 32.64 15.02
CA GLY A 224 10.49 33.90 14.46
C GLY A 224 10.07 33.84 12.99
N THR A 225 10.23 32.69 12.33
CA THR A 225 9.87 32.50 10.91
C THR A 225 8.42 32.07 10.74
N TYR A 226 7.78 32.50 9.65
CA TYR A 226 6.45 32.04 9.27
C TYR A 226 6.52 30.65 8.63
N LEU A 227 5.69 29.73 9.10
CA LEU A 227 5.37 28.48 8.41
C LEU A 227 4.20 28.69 7.42
N ILE A 228 3.28 29.58 7.80
CA ILE A 228 2.06 29.94 7.06
C ILE A 228 1.82 31.43 7.23
N GLU A 229 1.51 32.12 6.13
CA GLU A 229 1.04 33.51 6.16
C GLU A 229 -0.50 33.58 6.00
N GLN A 230 -1.17 34.38 6.81
CA GLN A 230 -2.61 34.63 6.69
C GLN A 230 -2.94 35.18 5.30
N GLY A 231 -3.99 34.64 4.67
CA GLY A 231 -4.45 35.04 3.35
C GLY A 231 -3.76 34.37 2.16
N GLU A 232 -2.66 33.63 2.36
CA GLU A 232 -2.07 32.84 1.28
C GLU A 232 -3.03 31.72 0.82
N ILE A 233 -2.80 31.21 -0.39
CA ILE A 233 -3.52 30.03 -0.88
C ILE A 233 -3.02 28.80 -0.12
N ALA A 234 -3.92 28.04 0.48
CA ALA A 234 -3.58 26.82 1.18
C ALA A 234 -3.09 25.75 0.19
N THR A 235 -1.77 25.52 0.17
CA THR A 235 -1.12 24.52 -0.69
C THR A 235 -0.28 23.51 0.09
N THR A 236 -0.01 23.77 1.36
CA THR A 236 0.79 22.92 2.23
C THR A 236 0.11 22.72 3.58
N MET A 237 0.36 21.60 4.24
CA MET A 237 0.07 21.44 5.67
C MET A 237 1.28 20.82 6.35
N TYR A 238 1.37 21.01 7.67
CA TYR A 238 2.56 20.64 8.42
C TYR A 238 2.17 19.81 9.64
N LEU A 239 2.90 18.73 9.89
CA LEU A 239 2.92 18.03 11.17
C LEU A 239 4.15 18.49 11.95
N ILE A 240 3.96 19.07 13.13
CA ILE A 240 5.08 19.52 13.96
C ILE A 240 5.81 18.29 14.52
N LEU A 241 7.12 18.17 14.28
CA LEU A 241 7.99 17.10 14.78
C LEU A 241 8.74 17.53 16.04
N SER A 242 9.14 18.80 16.11
CA SER A 242 9.86 19.40 17.25
C SER A 242 9.58 20.90 17.31
N GLY A 243 9.86 21.52 18.46
CA GLY A 243 9.63 22.96 18.67
C GLY A 243 8.17 23.32 18.93
N ARG A 244 7.90 24.63 18.96
CA ARG A 244 6.57 25.21 19.21
C ARG A 244 6.27 26.27 18.16
N ALA A 245 5.04 26.30 17.66
CA ALA A 245 4.54 27.33 16.77
C ALA A 245 3.29 28.01 17.36
N GLU A 246 3.11 29.30 17.10
CA GLU A 246 1.91 30.06 17.47
C GLU A 246 1.04 30.29 16.25
N ILE A 247 -0.27 30.11 16.41
CA ILE A 247 -1.27 30.50 15.44
C ILE A 247 -1.74 31.92 15.80
N ARG A 248 -1.50 32.87 14.89
CA ARG A 248 -1.77 34.30 15.10
C ARG A 248 -2.76 34.80 14.07
N ARG A 249 -3.82 35.50 14.50
CA ARG A 249 -4.76 36.18 13.59
C ARG A 249 -4.44 37.66 13.52
N GLU A 250 -4.38 38.17 12.30
CA GLU A 250 -4.24 39.58 11.99
C GLU A 250 -5.60 40.18 11.66
N ASP A 251 -5.95 41.32 12.25
CA ASP A 251 -7.14 42.09 11.91
C ASP A 251 -6.88 43.11 10.78
N ASP A 252 -7.94 43.77 10.29
CA ASP A 252 -7.84 44.76 9.21
C ASP A 252 -6.95 45.98 9.55
N ASN A 253 -6.61 46.17 10.83
CA ASN A 253 -5.73 47.25 11.30
C ASN A 253 -4.28 46.78 11.49
N GLY A 254 -3.97 45.52 11.18
CA GLY A 254 -2.64 44.92 11.35
C GLY A 254 -2.31 44.48 12.78
N HIS A 255 -3.29 44.39 13.68
CA HIS A 255 -3.05 43.88 15.02
C HIS A 255 -3.01 42.35 15.02
N LEU A 256 -1.90 41.82 15.51
CA LEU A 256 -1.71 40.37 15.68
C LEU A 256 -2.17 39.92 17.06
N ARG A 257 -3.03 38.89 17.08
CA ARG A 257 -3.43 38.20 18.30
C ARG A 257 -3.11 36.71 18.20
N VAL A 258 -2.44 36.18 19.22
CA VAL A 258 -2.28 34.72 19.37
C VAL A 258 -3.65 34.12 19.69
N VAL A 259 -4.08 33.18 18.86
CA VAL A 259 -5.37 32.50 19.00
C VAL A 259 -5.21 31.05 19.43
N ASP A 260 -4.07 30.42 19.13
CA ASP A 260 -3.74 29.05 19.54
C ASP A 260 -2.22 28.79 19.42
N GLU A 261 -1.76 27.64 19.91
CA GLU A 261 -0.37 27.16 19.87
C GLU A 261 -0.33 25.73 19.33
N SER A 262 0.68 25.36 18.54
CA SER A 262 0.93 24.00 18.07
C SER A 262 2.24 23.41 18.59
N ARG A 263 2.21 22.11 18.90
CA ARG A 263 3.28 21.32 19.52
C ARG A 263 3.57 20.04 18.75
N PRO A 264 4.68 19.33 19.06
CA PRO A 264 5.00 18.08 18.39
C PRO A 264 3.85 17.09 18.42
N GLY A 265 3.55 16.47 17.27
CA GLY A 265 2.42 15.58 17.06
C GLY A 265 1.15 16.26 16.53
N GLN A 266 1.12 17.59 16.43
CA GLN A 266 -0.07 18.32 15.98
C GLN A 266 0.07 18.83 14.55
N PHE A 267 -1.02 18.79 13.80
CA PHE A 267 -1.11 19.39 12.46
C PHE A 267 -1.37 20.89 12.54
N VAL A 268 -0.91 21.61 11.52
CA VAL A 268 -1.27 23.01 11.24
C VAL A 268 -1.48 23.20 9.74
N GLY A 269 -2.46 24.04 9.40
CA GLY A 269 -2.77 24.43 8.02
C GLY A 269 -3.79 23.53 7.32
N GLU A 270 -4.30 22.49 7.98
CA GLU A 270 -5.30 21.57 7.48
C GLU A 270 -6.61 22.24 7.06
N GLU A 271 -7.08 23.24 7.82
CA GLU A 271 -8.38 23.90 7.58
C GLU A 271 -8.46 24.53 6.19
N GLY A 272 -7.41 25.25 5.76
CA GLY A 272 -7.38 25.89 4.44
C GLY A 272 -7.38 24.88 3.30
N ILE A 273 -6.78 23.70 3.53
CA ILE A 273 -6.78 22.60 2.56
C ILE A 273 -8.18 21.97 2.47
N ALA A 274 -8.75 21.55 3.60
CA ALA A 274 -10.06 20.89 3.66
C ALA A 274 -11.20 21.77 3.12
N SER A 275 -11.18 23.06 3.47
CA SER A 275 -12.21 24.03 3.06
C SER A 275 -11.96 24.69 1.70
N SER A 276 -10.83 24.39 1.04
CA SER A 276 -10.38 25.09 -0.18
C SER A 276 -10.43 26.62 -0.06
N SER A 277 -10.09 27.15 1.12
CA SER A 277 -10.15 28.58 1.44
C SER A 277 -8.76 29.15 1.73
N PRO A 278 -8.54 30.48 1.55
CA PRO A 278 -7.31 31.12 1.97
C PRO A 278 -7.03 30.91 3.46
N ARG A 279 -5.76 30.97 3.87
CA ARG A 279 -5.38 30.79 5.27
C ARG A 279 -6.05 31.83 6.16
N ASN A 280 -6.66 31.37 7.24
CA ASN A 280 -7.38 32.23 8.18
C ASN A 280 -6.49 32.80 9.30
N ALA A 281 -5.22 32.38 9.39
CA ALA A 281 -4.26 32.77 10.40
C ALA A 281 -2.82 32.56 9.93
N HIS A 282 -1.89 33.31 10.51
CA HIS A 282 -0.46 33.05 10.44
C HIS A 282 -0.09 31.88 11.35
N VAL A 283 0.95 31.14 10.99
CA VAL A 283 1.62 30.17 11.88
C VAL A 283 3.09 30.55 11.98
N VAL A 284 3.56 30.86 13.19
CA VAL A 284 4.91 31.41 13.42
C VAL A 284 5.68 30.50 14.36
N ALA A 285 6.89 30.12 13.97
CA ALA A 285 7.83 29.40 14.83
C ALA A 285 8.18 30.25 16.06
N VAL A 286 7.97 29.73 17.26
CA VAL A 286 8.36 30.38 18.53
C VAL A 286 9.70 29.85 19.02
N ASP A 287 9.93 28.55 18.83
CA ASP A 287 11.23 27.91 18.99
C ASP A 287 11.75 27.53 17.58
N ASP A 288 12.91 26.88 17.51
CA ASP A 288 13.30 26.18 16.28
C ASP A 288 12.35 25.00 16.05
N VAL A 289 11.63 25.00 14.94
CA VAL A 289 10.58 24.03 14.61
C VAL A 289 11.06 23.12 13.49
N THR A 290 10.94 21.81 13.67
CA THR A 290 11.04 20.84 12.58
C THR A 290 9.64 20.33 12.24
N THR A 291 9.31 20.22 10.95
CA THR A 291 8.01 19.73 10.47
C THR A 291 8.18 18.58 9.48
N LEU A 292 7.16 17.73 9.39
CA LEU A 292 6.90 16.93 8.21
C LEU A 292 5.88 17.73 7.37
N THR A 293 6.32 18.22 6.22
CA THR A 293 5.53 19.07 5.32
C THR A 293 4.88 18.22 4.24
N PHE A 294 3.59 18.41 3.99
CA PHE A 294 2.82 17.76 2.93
C PHE A 294 2.40 18.80 1.89
N SER A 295 2.78 18.62 0.63
CA SER A 295 2.41 19.53 -0.47
C SER A 295 1.93 18.80 -1.73
N ALA A 296 1.01 19.43 -2.46
CA ALA A 296 0.42 18.88 -3.70
C ALA A 296 1.39 18.69 -4.86
N SER A 297 2.53 19.39 -4.85
CA SER A 297 3.53 19.34 -5.90
C SER A 297 4.92 19.65 -5.34
N ALA A 298 5.97 19.25 -6.07
CA ALA A 298 7.33 19.68 -5.79
C ALA A 298 7.41 21.21 -5.86
N PRO A 299 8.31 21.86 -5.10
CA PRO A 299 8.79 23.19 -5.46
C PRO A 299 9.35 23.09 -6.88
N ILE A 300 8.94 23.99 -7.78
CA ILE A 300 9.26 23.95 -9.22
C ILE A 300 10.75 23.63 -9.42
N ALA A 301 11.03 22.37 -9.73
CA ALA A 301 12.31 21.87 -10.17
C ALA A 301 12.11 21.32 -11.58
N VAL A 302 13.06 21.63 -12.45
CA VAL A 302 13.03 21.33 -13.88
C VAL A 302 12.74 19.85 -14.09
N GLN A 303 11.60 19.62 -14.73
CA GLN A 303 11.08 18.41 -15.35
C GLN A 303 12.16 17.34 -15.62
N GLU A 304 12.22 16.33 -14.75
CA GLU A 304 12.87 15.07 -15.09
C GLU A 304 11.88 14.23 -15.92
N SER A 305 12.43 13.70 -17.01
CA SER A 305 11.82 12.92 -18.10
C SER A 305 10.58 12.12 -17.75
N GLU A 306 9.53 12.30 -18.56
CA GLU A 306 8.36 11.41 -18.61
C GLU A 306 8.80 9.96 -18.89
N PRO A 307 8.28 8.96 -18.14
CA PRO A 307 8.46 7.58 -18.51
C PRO A 307 7.70 7.30 -19.80
N ASN A 308 8.46 6.91 -20.80
CA ASN A 308 8.03 6.53 -22.13
C ASN A 308 7.17 5.26 -22.10
N ALA A 309 5.87 5.40 -22.25
CA ALA A 309 4.93 4.57 -23.01
C ALA A 309 3.52 5.06 -22.64
N GLU A 310 2.74 5.50 -23.62
CA GLU A 310 1.31 5.85 -23.44
C GLU A 310 0.52 4.61 -22.99
N SER A 311 0.59 4.24 -21.71
CA SER A 311 -0.38 3.32 -21.14
C SER A 311 -1.70 4.05 -21.11
N ARG A 312 -2.67 3.55 -21.88
CA ARG A 312 -4.04 4.06 -21.88
C ARG A 312 -4.56 3.92 -20.45
N THR A 313 -4.75 5.01 -19.74
CA THR A 313 -5.31 5.00 -18.38
C THR A 313 -6.78 5.43 -18.41
N ARG A 314 -7.61 4.82 -17.56
CA ARG A 314 -9.02 5.18 -17.34
C ARG A 314 -9.22 5.84 -15.96
N ALA A 315 -10.23 6.69 -15.84
CA ALA A 315 -10.59 7.32 -14.57
C ALA A 315 -11.48 6.38 -13.74
N LEU A 316 -11.21 6.29 -12.44
CA LEU A 316 -12.05 5.62 -11.45
C LEU A 316 -13.06 6.62 -10.84
N PRO A 317 -14.19 6.15 -10.27
CA PRO A 317 -15.13 7.01 -9.55
C PRO A 317 -14.50 7.80 -8.40
N SER A 318 -13.41 7.31 -7.81
CA SER A 318 -12.61 8.01 -6.79
C SER A 318 -11.85 9.23 -7.34
N GLY A 319 -11.76 9.39 -8.66
CA GLY A 319 -10.93 10.41 -9.34
C GLY A 319 -9.55 9.90 -9.76
N ASP A 320 -9.14 8.73 -9.26
CA ASP A 320 -7.86 8.09 -9.56
C ASP A 320 -7.77 7.65 -11.02
N ARG A 321 -6.55 7.50 -11.52
CA ARG A 321 -6.30 6.90 -12.83
C ARG A 321 -5.77 5.49 -12.65
N ILE A 322 -6.18 4.59 -13.53
CA ILE A 322 -5.68 3.22 -13.51
C ILE A 322 -5.37 2.77 -14.93
N ASP A 323 -4.38 1.89 -15.09
CA ASP A 323 -4.09 1.25 -16.38
C ASP A 323 -5.38 0.61 -16.92
N ALA A 324 -5.70 0.88 -18.19
CA ALA A 324 -6.93 0.38 -18.81
C ALA A 324 -6.97 -1.16 -18.91
N ARG A 325 -5.82 -1.83 -18.77
CA ARG A 325 -5.73 -3.29 -18.72
C ARG A 325 -6.21 -3.87 -17.39
N VAL A 326 -6.30 -3.07 -16.31
CA VAL A 326 -6.88 -3.55 -15.05
C VAL A 326 -8.33 -3.94 -15.27
N ASP A 327 -8.60 -5.22 -15.11
CA ASP A 327 -9.92 -5.85 -15.27
C ASP A 327 -10.51 -6.35 -13.96
N THR A 328 -9.69 -6.48 -12.91
CA THR A 328 -10.06 -7.07 -11.64
C THR A 328 -9.84 -6.09 -10.50
N CYS A 329 -10.86 -5.92 -9.67
CA CYS A 329 -10.88 -5.02 -8.52
C CYS A 329 -11.52 -5.76 -7.35
N ILE A 330 -10.81 -5.88 -6.24
CA ILE A 330 -11.26 -6.60 -5.06
C ILE A 330 -11.45 -5.60 -3.92
N ASP A 331 -12.69 -5.46 -3.45
CA ASP A 331 -12.98 -4.78 -2.19
C ASP A 331 -12.50 -5.65 -1.02
N VAL A 332 -11.55 -5.13 -0.27
CA VAL A 332 -10.90 -5.73 0.88
C VAL A 332 -11.10 -4.87 2.14
N SER A 333 -12.04 -3.92 2.14
CA SER A 333 -12.28 -2.97 3.24
C SER A 333 -12.52 -3.66 4.59
N ALA A 334 -13.18 -4.82 4.57
CA ALA A 334 -13.41 -5.66 5.76
C ALA A 334 -12.13 -6.36 6.29
N PHE A 335 -11.09 -6.46 5.46
CA PHE A 335 -9.84 -7.18 5.74
C PHE A 335 -8.63 -6.24 5.94
N VAL A 336 -8.82 -4.92 5.82
CA VAL A 336 -7.76 -3.93 6.05
C VAL A 336 -7.10 -4.10 7.42
N GLY A 337 -7.87 -4.43 8.46
CA GLY A 337 -7.30 -4.70 9.79
C GLY A 337 -6.29 -5.86 9.79
N HIS A 338 -6.55 -6.94 9.03
CA HIS A 338 -5.60 -8.04 8.87
C HIS A 338 -4.35 -7.59 8.12
N LYS A 339 -4.53 -6.84 7.01
CA LYS A 339 -3.42 -6.28 6.24
C LYS A 339 -2.50 -5.41 7.11
N ILE A 340 -3.05 -4.52 7.93
CA ILE A 340 -2.24 -3.61 8.76
C ILE A 340 -1.49 -4.35 9.88
N ARG A 341 -2.10 -5.38 10.49
CA ARG A 341 -1.38 -6.23 11.47
C ARG A 341 -0.27 -7.04 10.80
N ALA A 342 -0.51 -7.56 9.60
CA ALA A 342 0.52 -8.23 8.80
C ALA A 342 1.67 -7.28 8.41
N VAL A 343 1.38 -6.02 8.05
CA VAL A 343 2.43 -5.00 7.82
C VAL A 343 3.24 -4.79 9.09
N ALA A 344 2.60 -4.66 10.26
CA ALA A 344 3.29 -4.48 11.53
C ALA A 344 4.11 -5.71 11.98
N ALA A 345 3.75 -6.91 11.51
CA ALA A 345 4.53 -8.13 11.74
C ALA A 345 5.90 -8.07 11.03
N HIS A 346 6.00 -7.36 9.91
CA HIS A 346 7.26 -7.01 9.22
C HIS A 346 8.03 -5.90 9.93
N ARG A 347 8.24 -6.03 11.24
CA ARG A 347 8.72 -4.97 12.14
C ARG A 347 10.10 -4.41 11.77
N SER A 348 11.00 -5.23 11.22
CA SER A 348 12.31 -4.78 10.72
C SER A 348 12.18 -3.76 9.59
N GLN A 349 11.01 -3.71 8.93
CA GLN A 349 10.69 -2.90 7.74
C GLN A 349 9.62 -1.85 8.03
N TYR A 350 8.65 -2.18 8.88
CA TYR A 350 7.51 -1.34 9.24
C TYR A 350 7.32 -1.35 10.77
N PRO A 351 8.14 -0.58 11.51
CA PRO A 351 8.00 -0.43 12.95
C PRO A 351 6.84 0.51 13.28
N ILE A 352 5.63 0.04 12.99
CA ILE A 352 4.37 0.77 13.16
C ILE A 352 3.51 0.05 14.20
N ASP A 353 2.75 0.81 14.97
CA ASP A 353 1.67 0.26 15.78
C ASP A 353 0.37 0.26 14.93
N PRO A 354 -0.28 -0.89 14.71
CA PRO A 354 -1.53 -1.01 13.96
C PRO A 354 -2.66 -0.08 14.42
N SER A 355 -2.65 0.34 15.69
CA SER A 355 -3.65 1.24 16.28
C SER A 355 -3.35 2.73 16.03
N SER A 356 -2.23 3.05 15.38
CA SER A 356 -1.80 4.44 15.15
C SER A 356 -2.72 5.22 14.24
N PHE A 357 -3.37 4.55 13.27
CA PHE A 357 -4.23 5.20 12.29
C PHE A 357 -5.71 4.85 12.53
N PRO A 358 -6.63 5.81 12.35
CA PRO A 358 -8.06 5.50 12.35
C PRO A 358 -8.42 4.48 11.29
N GLN A 359 -9.35 3.60 11.62
CA GLN A 359 -9.79 2.54 10.72
C GLN A 359 -10.35 3.09 9.40
N ASP A 360 -11.13 4.17 9.44
CA ASP A 360 -11.77 4.76 8.25
C ASP A 360 -10.73 5.26 7.25
N VAL A 361 -9.66 5.91 7.73
CA VAL A 361 -8.53 6.37 6.90
C VAL A 361 -7.81 5.18 6.27
N LEU A 362 -7.55 4.14 7.05
CA LEU A 362 -6.92 2.92 6.55
C LEU A 362 -7.80 2.21 5.50
N GLN A 363 -9.12 2.21 5.69
CA GLN A 363 -10.07 1.65 4.72
C GLN A 363 -10.10 2.45 3.42
N GLU A 364 -10.05 3.78 3.48
CA GLU A 364 -9.97 4.61 2.29
C GLU A 364 -8.64 4.41 1.53
N MET A 365 -7.54 4.15 2.24
CA MET A 365 -6.22 3.95 1.64
C MET A 365 -6.04 2.53 1.08
N PHE A 366 -6.46 1.51 1.83
CA PHE A 366 -6.11 0.12 1.56
C PHE A 366 -7.31 -0.80 1.32
N GLY A 367 -8.52 -0.24 1.25
CA GLY A 367 -9.77 -1.01 1.12
C GLY A 367 -10.01 -1.61 -0.27
N VAL A 368 -9.19 -1.28 -1.27
CA VAL A 368 -9.32 -1.82 -2.62
C VAL A 368 -7.96 -2.23 -3.17
N GLU A 369 -7.90 -3.43 -3.75
CA GLU A 369 -6.73 -3.97 -4.45
C GLU A 369 -7.07 -4.31 -5.90
N TYR A 370 -6.14 -4.06 -6.81
CA TYR A 370 -6.37 -4.10 -8.25
C TYR A 370 -5.45 -5.10 -8.93
N PHE A 371 -5.97 -5.80 -9.93
CA PHE A 371 -5.25 -6.83 -10.65
C PHE A 371 -5.55 -6.79 -12.15
N ILE A 372 -4.59 -7.26 -12.94
CA ILE A 372 -4.79 -7.60 -14.35
C ILE A 372 -4.83 -9.13 -14.44
N GLN A 373 -5.91 -9.70 -14.97
CA GLN A 373 -5.96 -11.12 -15.28
C GLN A 373 -5.15 -11.41 -16.54
N ILE A 374 -4.19 -12.34 -16.43
CA ILE A 374 -3.29 -12.74 -17.52
C ILE A 374 -3.67 -14.10 -18.08
N ALA A 375 -4.08 -15.02 -17.20
CA ALA A 375 -4.53 -16.35 -17.57
C ALA A 375 -5.88 -16.66 -16.88
N PRO A 376 -6.80 -17.39 -17.53
CA PRO A 376 -6.80 -17.65 -18.98
C PRO A 376 -6.85 -16.31 -19.75
N GLU A 377 -6.28 -16.32 -20.96
CA GLU A 377 -6.38 -15.17 -21.86
C GLU A 377 -7.86 -14.85 -22.12
N GLN A 378 -8.21 -13.57 -22.13
CA GLN A 378 -9.59 -13.17 -22.45
C GLN A 378 -9.91 -13.59 -23.89
N GLU A 379 -10.94 -14.43 -24.05
CA GLU A 379 -11.45 -14.75 -25.38
C GLU A 379 -12.01 -13.49 -26.05
N LEU A 380 -11.68 -13.31 -27.33
CA LEU A 380 -12.24 -12.22 -28.10
C LEU A 380 -13.76 -12.40 -28.19
N LYS A 381 -14.52 -11.40 -27.71
CA LYS A 381 -15.96 -11.35 -27.95
C LYS A 381 -16.20 -11.35 -29.46
N THR A 382 -16.80 -12.42 -29.96
CA THR A 382 -17.15 -12.57 -31.39
C THR A 382 -18.55 -12.04 -31.70
N SER A 383 -19.31 -11.68 -30.67
CA SER A 383 -20.64 -11.09 -30.74
C SER A 383 -20.69 -9.75 -29.98
N LEU A 384 -21.48 -8.81 -30.50
CA LEU A 384 -21.83 -7.57 -29.80
C LEU A 384 -22.94 -7.77 -28.76
N LEU A 385 -23.59 -8.95 -28.78
CA LEU A 385 -24.61 -9.36 -27.83
C LEU A 385 -24.00 -10.44 -26.95
N ASP A 386 -24.23 -10.38 -25.64
CA ASP A 386 -23.86 -11.47 -24.75
C ASP A 386 -24.71 -12.70 -25.14
N ASP A 387 -24.08 -13.86 -25.33
CA ASP A 387 -24.79 -15.09 -25.68
C ASP A 387 -25.74 -15.45 -24.52
N GLU A 388 -27.06 -15.50 -24.79
CA GLU A 388 -28.15 -15.74 -23.82
C GLU A 388 -28.10 -17.10 -23.11
#